data_AF-Q3AFH0-F1
#
_entry.id   AF-Q3AFH0-F1
#
_cell.length_a   1.000
_cell.length_b   1.000
_cell.length_c   1.000
_cell.angle_alpha   90.00
_cell.angle_beta   90.00
_cell.angle_gamma   90.00
#
_symmetry.space_group_name_H-M   'P 1'
#
loop_
_entity.id
_entity.type
_entity.pdbx_description
1 polymer ?
#
loop_
_entity_poly.entity_id
_entity_poly.type
_entity_poly.pdbx_seq_one_letter_code
_entity_poly.pdbx_strand_id
1 'polypeptide(L)'
;MKGLFYLSVAVLLIYGLMFLVGLKPVHAYFDSPEFCSTCHVMKKEYQGYLKKPHAGKVSCGGCHLPAGFPRYGIEKTYSGIRDFLSFSFRTYPDVIKISSRSQKIVEENCLRCHQGVTEKLLGVSQRCTFCHRQVFH
;
A
#
# COMPACT_ATOMS: atom_id res chain seq x y z
N MET A 1 -7.74 24.88 30.14
CA MET A 1 -7.22 25.85 29.14
C MET A 1 -5.78 25.58 28.73
N LYS A 2 -4.83 25.43 29.66
CA LYS A 2 -3.42 25.14 29.34
C LYS A 2 -3.21 23.84 28.53
N GLY A 3 -3.93 22.76 28.87
CA GLY A 3 -3.85 21.49 28.13
C GLY A 3 -4.33 21.57 26.67
N LEU A 4 -5.38 22.35 26.41
CA LEU A 4 -5.90 22.56 25.05
C LEU A 4 -4.93 23.42 24.22
N PHE A 5 -4.24 24.36 24.85
CA PHE A 5 -3.19 25.17 24.23
C PHE A 5 -1.95 24.34 23.87
N TYR A 6 -1.49 23.45 24.76
CA TYR A 6 -0.38 22.55 24.42
C TYR A 6 -0.75 21.55 23.32
N LEU A 7 -1.99 21.06 23.32
CA LEU A 7 -2.49 20.18 22.26
C LEU A 7 -2.52 20.90 20.90
N SER A 8 -3.00 22.15 20.85
CA SER A 8 -3.04 22.91 19.60
C SER A 8 -1.65 23.27 19.08
N VAL A 9 -0.70 23.63 19.96
CA VAL A 9 0.70 23.86 19.59
C VAL A 9 1.35 22.58 19.05
N ALA A 10 1.11 21.43 19.67
CA ALA A 10 1.64 20.15 19.20
C ALA A 10 1.10 19.77 17.81
N VAL A 11 -0.21 19.95 17.57
CA VAL A 11 -0.83 19.71 16.26
C VAL A 11 -0.24 20.63 15.19
N LEU A 12 -0.07 21.92 15.49
CA LEU A 12 0.54 22.88 14.57
C LEU A 12 2.00 22.56 14.25
N LEU A 13 2.78 22.13 15.24
CA LEU A 13 4.17 21.71 15.03
C LEU A 13 4.27 20.45 14.17
N ILE A 14 3.40 19.46 14.40
CA ILE A 14 3.33 18.26 13.56
C ILE A 14 2.97 18.63 12.13
N TYR A 15 1.97 19.50 11.95
CA TYR A 15 1.56 19.96 10.62
C TYR A 15 2.65 20.76 9.91
N GLY A 16 3.34 21.64 10.63
CA GLY A 16 4.48 22.41 10.13
C GLY A 16 5.64 21.51 9.74
N LEU A 17 5.96 20.49 10.54
CA LEU A 17 6.99 19.50 10.22
C LEU A 17 6.61 18.65 8.99
N MET A 18 5.36 18.21 8.87
CA MET A 18 4.86 17.49 7.70
C MET A 18 4.91 18.34 6.42
N PHE A 19 4.68 19.64 6.55
CA PHE A 19 4.82 20.59 5.45
C PHE A 19 6.28 20.78 5.04
N LEU A 20 7.20 20.92 6.01
CA LEU A 20 8.64 21.11 5.79
C LEU A 20 9.32 19.87 5.18
N VAL A 21 8.99 18.67 5.66
CA VAL A 21 9.52 17.40 5.14
C VAL A 21 8.90 17.06 3.77
N GLY A 22 7.76 17.68 3.44
CA GLY A 22 6.97 17.36 2.27
C GLY A 22 6.23 16.03 2.44
N LEU A 23 5.03 15.94 1.87
CA LEU A 23 4.20 14.74 1.98
C LEU A 23 4.78 13.54 1.23
N LYS A 24 5.64 13.77 0.22
CA LYS A 24 6.20 12.72 -0.65
C LYS A 24 7.07 11.69 0.10
N PRO A 25 8.13 12.07 0.82
CA PRO A 25 8.95 11.10 1.57
C PRO A 25 8.15 10.39 2.67
N VAL A 26 7.20 11.08 3.31
CA VAL A 26 6.30 10.50 4.30
C VAL A 26 5.44 9.41 3.68
N HIS A 27 4.80 9.69 2.55
CA HIS A 27 4.02 8.70 1.80
C HIS A 27 4.88 7.52 1.33
N ALA A 28 6.07 7.79 0.80
CA ALA A 28 6.99 6.75 0.34
C ALA A 28 7.40 5.80 1.48
N TYR A 29 7.65 6.33 2.69
CA TYR A 29 7.91 5.49 3.86
C TYR A 29 6.70 4.63 4.21
N PHE A 30 5.49 5.20 4.25
CA PHE A 30 4.28 4.45 4.55
C PHE A 30 3.84 3.45 3.46
N ASP A 31 4.46 3.49 2.29
CA ASP A 31 4.26 2.53 1.20
C ASP A 31 5.35 1.45 1.18
N SER A 32 6.40 1.62 1.99
CA SER A 32 7.59 0.79 1.97
C SER A 32 7.35 -0.59 2.57
N PRO A 33 8.05 -1.62 2.06
CA PRO A 33 8.04 -2.95 2.67
C PRO A 33 8.45 -2.94 4.15
N GLU A 34 9.39 -2.07 4.53
CA GLU A 34 9.90 -1.92 5.88
C GLU A 34 8.77 -1.48 6.83
N PHE A 35 8.03 -0.44 6.45
CA PHE A 35 6.86 0.01 7.22
C PHE A 35 5.79 -1.08 7.31
N CYS A 36 5.43 -1.72 6.19
CA CYS A 36 4.41 -2.78 6.19
C CYS A 36 4.80 -3.96 7.09
N SER A 37 6.10 -4.28 7.21
CA SER A 37 6.60 -5.38 8.04
C SER A 37 6.65 -5.09 9.54
N THR A 38 6.33 -3.86 9.97
CA THR A 38 6.32 -3.46 11.39
C THR A 38 5.26 -4.22 12.19
N CYS A 39 4.12 -4.55 11.57
CA CYS A 39 3.09 -5.40 12.15
C CYS A 39 3.47 -6.88 12.00
N HIS A 40 3.39 -7.67 13.08
CA HIS A 40 3.79 -9.09 13.03
C HIS A 40 2.99 -9.91 12.02
N VAL A 41 1.70 -9.60 11.83
CA VAL A 41 0.81 -10.28 10.87
C VAL A 41 1.26 -10.12 9.42
N MET A 42 2.00 -9.05 9.10
CA MET A 42 2.49 -8.78 7.76
C MET A 42 3.88 -9.36 7.47
N LYS A 43 4.58 -9.92 8.48
CA LYS A 43 5.94 -10.45 8.29
C LYS A 43 6.01 -11.56 7.26
N LYS A 44 5.00 -12.44 7.21
CA LYS A 44 4.93 -13.53 6.22
C LYS A 44 4.82 -12.97 4.79
N GLU A 45 3.96 -11.97 4.60
CA GLU A 45 3.77 -11.31 3.30
C GLU A 45 5.04 -10.58 2.86
N TYR A 46 5.71 -9.89 3.78
CA TYR A 46 7.02 -9.27 3.53
C TYR A 46 8.08 -10.30 3.10
N GLN A 47 8.19 -11.42 3.82
CA GLN A 47 9.12 -12.51 3.45
C GLN A 47 8.77 -13.15 2.10
N GLY A 48 7.47 -13.24 1.79
CA GLY A 48 6.99 -13.68 0.49
C GLY A 48 7.44 -12.71 -0.61
N TYR A 49 7.21 -11.41 -0.43
CA TYR A 49 7.61 -10.33 -1.33
C TYR A 49 9.11 -10.36 -1.64
N LEU A 50 9.98 -10.56 -0.64
CA LEU A 50 11.44 -10.61 -0.84
C LEU A 50 11.89 -11.70 -1.83
N LYS A 51 11.08 -12.72 -2.06
CA LYS A 51 11.37 -13.81 -3.00
C LYS A 51 10.80 -13.56 -4.40
N LYS A 52 10.15 -12.43 -4.64
CA LYS A 52 9.44 -12.12 -5.90
C LYS A 52 10.27 -11.21 -6.81
N PRO A 53 10.02 -11.21 -8.12
CA PRO A 53 10.80 -10.43 -9.09
C PRO A 53 10.82 -8.90 -8.86
N HIS A 54 9.81 -8.38 -8.15
CA HIS A 54 9.66 -6.94 -7.88
C HIS A 54 10.30 -6.51 -6.54
N ALA A 55 10.87 -7.44 -5.79
CA ALA A 55 11.58 -7.15 -4.54
C ALA A 55 12.69 -6.12 -4.75
N GLY A 56 12.72 -5.10 -3.88
CA GLY A 56 13.70 -4.01 -3.93
C GLY A 56 13.51 -3.01 -5.07
N LYS A 57 12.54 -3.22 -5.97
CA LYS A 57 12.28 -2.36 -7.13
C LYS A 57 10.94 -1.63 -7.03
N VAL A 58 9.94 -2.27 -6.42
CA VAL A 58 8.58 -1.73 -6.28
C VAL A 58 8.16 -1.83 -4.82
N SER A 59 7.69 -0.73 -4.24
CA SER A 59 7.18 -0.71 -2.87
C SER A 59 5.86 -1.50 -2.75
N CYS A 60 5.45 -1.85 -1.53
CA CYS A 60 4.16 -2.48 -1.30
C CYS A 60 3.02 -1.60 -1.85
N GLY A 61 3.07 -0.30 -1.58
CA GLY A 61 2.11 0.67 -2.13
C GLY A 61 2.13 0.75 -3.65
N GLY A 62 3.27 0.52 -4.30
CA GLY A 62 3.40 0.54 -5.76
C GLY A 62 2.53 -0.52 -6.48
N CYS A 63 2.21 -1.62 -5.80
CA CYS A 63 1.26 -2.62 -6.27
C CYS A 63 -0.11 -2.49 -5.61
N HIS A 64 -0.16 -2.28 -4.29
CA HIS A 64 -1.38 -2.37 -3.49
C HIS A 64 -2.18 -1.07 -3.35
N LEU A 65 -1.63 0.08 -3.75
CA LEU A 65 -2.31 1.35 -3.75
C LEU A 65 -2.40 1.91 -5.18
N PRO A 66 -3.49 2.62 -5.50
CA PRO A 66 -3.65 3.21 -6.82
C PRO A 66 -2.68 4.38 -6.99
N ALA A 67 -2.19 4.57 -8.22
CA ALA A 67 -1.34 5.72 -8.53
C ALA A 67 -2.16 7.02 -8.60
N GLY A 68 -1.55 8.12 -8.15
CA GLY A 68 -2.08 9.47 -8.29
C GLY A 68 -3.13 9.87 -7.23
N PHE A 69 -3.13 11.16 -6.90
CA PHE A 69 -4.17 11.77 -6.07
C PHE A 69 -5.39 12.14 -6.91
N PRO A 70 -6.61 12.12 -6.35
CA PRO A 70 -6.94 11.87 -4.93
C PRO A 70 -7.12 10.39 -4.55
N ARG A 71 -7.21 9.49 -5.53
CA ARG A 71 -7.56 8.08 -5.32
C ARG A 71 -6.58 7.35 -4.40
N TYR A 72 -5.28 7.63 -4.53
CA TYR A 72 -4.24 7.14 -3.61
C TYR A 72 -4.57 7.45 -2.15
N GLY A 73 -4.86 8.73 -1.84
CA GLY A 73 -5.11 9.17 -0.47
C GLY A 73 -6.35 8.54 0.15
N ILE A 74 -7.42 8.42 -0.64
CA ILE A 74 -8.66 7.75 -0.21
C ILE A 74 -8.40 6.27 0.09
N GLU A 75 -7.75 5.56 -0.84
CA GLU A 75 -7.49 4.12 -0.66
C GLU A 75 -6.54 3.87 0.52
N LYS A 76 -5.46 4.66 0.64
CA LYS A 76 -4.49 4.52 1.72
C LYS A 76 -5.13 4.74 3.09
N THR A 77 -6.01 5.75 3.19
CA THR A 77 -6.74 6.03 4.43
C THR A 77 -7.71 4.90 4.74
N TYR A 78 -8.47 4.45 3.74
CA TYR A 78 -9.42 3.34 3.89
C TYR A 78 -8.75 2.03 4.33
N SER A 79 -7.69 1.61 3.62
CA SER A 79 -6.95 0.38 3.93
C SER A 79 -6.23 0.48 5.28
N GLY A 80 -5.58 1.62 5.56
CA GLY A 80 -4.89 1.86 6.83
C GLY A 80 -5.83 1.81 8.04
N ILE A 81 -7.00 2.45 7.97
CA ILE A 81 -8.01 2.39 9.03
C ILE A 81 -8.51 0.95 9.21
N ARG A 82 -8.85 0.27 8.11
CA ARG A 82 -9.32 -1.12 8.17
C ARG A 82 -8.29 -2.03 8.83
N ASP A 83 -7.03 -1.96 8.39
CA ASP A 83 -5.97 -2.84 8.89
C ASP A 83 -5.64 -2.53 10.36
N PHE A 84 -5.64 -1.25 10.75
CA PHE A 84 -5.49 -0.83 12.14
C PHE A 84 -6.60 -1.37 13.05
N LEU A 85 -7.85 -1.28 12.61
CA LEU A 85 -8.99 -1.82 13.37
C LEU A 85 -8.92 -3.35 13.44
N SER A 86 -8.62 -4.03 12.34
CA SER A 86 -8.48 -5.49 12.32
C SER A 86 -7.37 -5.98 13.24
N PHE A 87 -6.25 -5.26 13.32
CA PHE A 87 -5.17 -5.54 14.25
C PHE A 87 -5.61 -5.29 15.71
N SER A 88 -6.20 -4.12 15.98
CA SER A 88 -6.58 -3.70 17.33
C SER A 88 -7.61 -4.64 17.96
N PHE A 89 -8.57 -5.12 17.17
CA PHE A 89 -9.60 -6.05 17.62
C PHE A 89 -9.27 -7.52 17.35
N ARG A 90 -8.09 -7.82 16.79
CA ARG A 90 -7.65 -9.18 16.43
C ARG A 90 -8.65 -9.94 15.55
N THR A 91 -9.25 -9.24 14.59
CA THR A 91 -10.22 -9.80 13.64
C THR A 91 -9.60 -10.16 12.28
N TYR A 92 -8.27 -10.14 12.18
CA TYR A 92 -7.56 -10.56 10.97
C TYR A 92 -7.63 -12.09 10.80
N PRO A 93 -7.72 -12.59 9.56
CA PRO A 93 -7.76 -14.03 9.29
C PRO A 93 -6.37 -14.67 9.43
N ASP A 94 -6.32 -15.98 9.69
CA ASP A 94 -5.08 -16.75 9.70
C ASP A 94 -4.38 -16.77 8.32
N VAL A 95 -5.19 -16.71 7.25
CA VAL A 95 -4.73 -16.62 5.87
C VAL A 95 -5.23 -15.31 5.27
N ILE A 96 -4.30 -14.38 5.10
CA ILE A 96 -4.59 -13.07 4.54
C ILE A 96 -4.77 -13.22 3.02
N LYS A 97 -5.90 -12.72 2.53
CA LYS A 97 -6.21 -12.68 1.09
C LYS A 97 -6.58 -11.26 0.72
N ILE A 98 -6.10 -10.81 -0.44
CA ILE A 98 -6.49 -9.51 -0.96
C ILE A 98 -7.99 -9.50 -1.32
N SER A 99 -8.63 -8.36 -1.11
CA SER A 99 -10.02 -8.16 -1.52
C SER A 99 -10.14 -8.05 -3.04
N SER A 100 -11.34 -8.23 -3.59
CA SER A 100 -11.61 -8.00 -5.02
C SER A 100 -11.29 -6.56 -5.44
N ARG A 101 -11.50 -5.58 -4.55
CA ARG A 101 -11.10 -4.17 -4.75
C ARG A 101 -9.58 -4.02 -4.87
N SER A 102 -8.83 -4.58 -3.93
CA SER A 102 -7.37 -4.56 -3.94
C SER A 102 -6.80 -5.29 -5.16
N GLN A 103 -7.44 -6.38 -5.58
CA GLN A 103 -7.05 -7.13 -6.77
C GLN A 103 -7.18 -6.31 -8.06
N LYS A 104 -8.22 -5.47 -8.18
CA LYS A 104 -8.36 -4.54 -9.30
C LYS A 104 -7.24 -3.50 -9.31
N ILE A 105 -6.88 -2.95 -8.15
CA ILE A 105 -5.78 -1.99 -8.02
C ILE A 105 -4.44 -2.60 -8.43
N VAL A 106 -4.16 -3.83 -7.98
CA VAL A 106 -2.95 -4.56 -8.38
C VAL A 106 -2.90 -4.74 -9.89
N GLU A 107 -4.03 -5.15 -10.50
CA GLU A 107 -4.12 -5.35 -11.95
C GLU A 107 -3.89 -4.04 -12.72
N GLU A 108 -4.51 -2.94 -12.29
CA GLU A 108 -4.29 -1.60 -12.87
C GLU A 108 -2.82 -1.19 -12.79
N ASN A 109 -2.13 -1.49 -11.69
CA ASN A 109 -0.72 -1.20 -11.51
C ASN A 109 0.19 -2.08 -12.37
N CYS A 110 -0.18 -3.35 -12.61
CA CYS A 110 0.49 -4.19 -13.60
C CYS A 110 0.45 -3.50 -14.97
N LEU A 111 -0.75 -3.13 -15.43
CA LEU A 111 -0.94 -2.49 -16.74
C LEU A 111 -0.23 -1.13 -16.82
N ARG A 112 -0.24 -0.34 -15.73
CA ARG A 112 0.43 0.96 -15.70
C ARG A 112 1.94 0.86 -15.93
N CYS A 113 2.61 -0.12 -15.31
CA CYS A 113 4.05 -0.30 -15.49
C CYS A 113 4.41 -1.09 -16.75
N HIS A 114 3.52 -1.99 -17.21
CA HIS A 114 3.76 -2.87 -18.35
C HIS A 114 3.04 -2.46 -19.65
N GLN A 115 2.46 -1.24 -19.70
CA GLN A 115 1.66 -0.76 -20.83
C GLN A 115 2.30 -1.03 -22.20
N GLY A 116 3.61 -0.77 -22.36
CA GLY A 116 4.31 -0.97 -23.63
C GLY A 116 4.43 -2.44 -24.10
N VAL A 117 4.21 -3.41 -23.21
CA VAL A 117 4.14 -4.84 -23.54
C VAL A 117 2.69 -5.29 -23.70
N THR A 118 1.77 -4.73 -22.91
CA THR A 118 0.35 -5.12 -22.88
C THR A 118 -0.49 -4.50 -23.99
N GLU A 119 -0.10 -3.37 -24.56
CA GLU A 119 -0.77 -2.78 -25.74
C GLU A 119 -0.79 -3.74 -26.96
N LYS A 120 0.13 -4.71 -27.00
CA LYS A 120 0.21 -5.73 -28.06
C LYS A 120 -0.56 -7.02 -27.74
N LEU A 121 -1.12 -7.15 -26.54
CA LEU A 121 -1.88 -8.32 -26.10
C LEU A 121 -3.36 -8.16 -26.50
N LEU A 122 -3.67 -8.37 -27.79
CA LEU A 122 -5.04 -8.51 -28.24
C LEU A 122 -5.62 -9.85 -27.73
N GLY A 123 -6.74 -9.79 -26.99
CA GLY A 123 -7.55 -10.99 -26.67
C GLY A 123 -7.31 -11.65 -25.30
N VAL A 124 -6.46 -11.10 -24.43
CA VAL A 124 -6.30 -11.65 -23.06
C VAL A 124 -7.27 -10.96 -22.10
N SER A 125 -8.33 -11.67 -21.71
CA SER A 125 -9.30 -11.21 -20.70
C SER A 125 -8.95 -11.66 -19.27
N GLN A 126 -7.92 -12.49 -19.13
CA GLN A 126 -7.47 -13.00 -17.83
C GLN A 126 -6.61 -11.95 -17.12
N ARG A 127 -6.62 -12.02 -15.78
CA ARG A 127 -5.77 -11.18 -14.93
C ARG A 127 -4.29 -11.49 -15.17
N CYS A 128 -3.42 -10.50 -15.10
CA CYS A 128 -1.96 -10.66 -15.16
C CYS A 128 -1.50 -11.76 -14.20
N THR A 129 -2.01 -11.74 -12.96
CA THR A 129 -1.67 -12.69 -11.90
C THR A 129 -2.16 -14.12 -12.14
N PHE A 130 -3.07 -14.35 -13.11
CA PHE A 130 -3.53 -15.70 -13.45
C PHE A 130 -2.41 -16.53 -14.08
N CYS A 131 -1.65 -15.93 -15.00
CA CYS A 131 -0.47 -16.53 -15.64
C CYS A 131 0.81 -16.22 -14.85
N HIS A 132 1.00 -14.96 -14.41
CA HIS A 132 2.19 -14.52 -13.68
C HIS A 132 2.11 -14.83 -12.18
N ARG A 133 1.81 -16.10 -11.84
CA ARG A 133 1.61 -16.57 -10.46
C ARG A 133 2.83 -16.35 -9.56
N GLN A 134 4.02 -16.35 -10.15
CA GLN A 134 5.28 -16.09 -9.46
C GLN A 134 5.42 -14.67 -8.90
N VAL A 135 4.56 -13.73 -9.30
CA VAL A 135 4.52 -12.37 -8.75
C VAL A 135 3.71 -12.32 -7.45
N PHE A 136 2.72 -13.20 -7.30
CA PHE A 136 1.89 -13.29 -6.09
C PHE A 136 2.71 -13.86 -4.93
N HIS A 137 2.61 -13.26 -3.74
CA HIS A 137 3.25 -13.73 -2.51
C HIS A 137 2.24 -14.39 -1.57
#